data_AF-A0A534MSS6-F1
#
_entry.id   AF-A0A534MSS6-F1
#
_cell.length_a   1.000
_cell.length_b   1.000
_cell.length_c   1.000
_cell.angle_alpha   90.00
_cell.angle_beta   90.00
_cell.angle_gamma   90.00
#
_symmetry.space_group_name_H-M   'P 1'
#
loop_
_entity.id
_entity.type
_entity.pdbx_description
1 polymer ?
#
loop_
_entity_poly.entity_id
_entity_poly.type
_entity_poly.pdbx_seq_one_letter_code
_entity_poly.pdbx_strand_id
1 'polypeptide(L)' 'MAVRTSVGYMPEKPGSYPLMTGYQNLVYWGHLQDMDGSELKERARALLKELGLGEAADRK' A
#
# COMPACT_ATOMS: atom_id res chain seq x y z
N MET A 1 -5.97 12.00 19.40
CA MET A 1 -5.49 11.06 18.36
C MET A 1 -5.85 11.50 16.93
N ALA A 2 -6.02 12.81 16.65
CA ALA A 2 -6.57 13.28 15.36
C ALA A 2 -5.53 13.49 14.23
N VAL A 3 -4.24 13.58 14.54
CA VAL A 3 -3.20 13.92 13.54
C VAL A 3 -2.66 12.68 12.80
N ARG A 4 -2.66 11.51 13.44
CA ARG A 4 -2.09 10.28 12.87
C ARG A 4 -2.81 9.81 11.60
N THR A 5 -4.12 10.03 11.52
CA THR A 5 -4.92 9.66 10.33
C THR A 5 -4.73 10.61 9.15
N SER A 6 -4.13 11.78 9.38
CA SER A 6 -3.96 12.82 8.36
C SER A 6 -2.57 12.82 7.73
N VAL A 7 -1.64 12.01 8.25
CA VAL A 7 -0.23 12.00 7.82
C VAL A 7 0.25 10.57 7.62
N GLY A 8 0.77 10.27 6.43
CA GLY A 8 1.48 9.02 6.16
C GLY A 8 2.93 9.09 6.63
N TYR A 9 3.40 8.05 7.32
CA TYR A 9 4.79 7.94 7.74
C TYR A 9 5.54 6.94 6.86
N MET A 10 6.63 7.39 6.23
CA MET A 10 7.56 6.53 5.49
C MET A 10 8.89 6.49 6.26
N PRO A 11 9.28 5.35 6.86
CA PRO A 11 10.57 5.23 7.54
C PRO A 11 11.73 5.28 6.52
N GLU A 12 12.88 5.79 6.96
CA GLU A 12 14.12 5.85 6.16
C GLU A 12 14.58 4.47 5.69
N LYS A 13 14.40 3.45 6.56
CA LYS A 13 14.53 2.05 6.18
C LYS A 13 13.12 1.52 5.96
N PRO A 14 12.66 1.36 4.70
CA PRO A 14 11.41 0.65 4.47
C PRO A 14 11.56 -0.72 5.14
N GLY A 15 10.58 -1.10 5.96
CA GLY A 15 10.51 -2.45 6.47
C GLY A 15 10.58 -3.36 5.26
N SER A 16 11.69 -4.07 5.09
CA SER A 16 11.85 -4.97 3.96
C SER A 16 10.78 -6.04 4.16
N TYR A 17 9.74 -6.02 3.33
CA TYR A 17 8.79 -7.11 3.21
C TYR A 17 9.22 -7.95 2.00
N PRO A 18 10.36 -8.67 2.05
CA PRO A 18 10.96 -9.33 0.90
C PRO A 18 10.08 -10.44 0.28
N LEU A 19 8.95 -10.73 0.92
CA LEU A 19 7.99 -11.73 0.48
C LEU A 19 6.76 -11.14 -0.21
N MET A 20 6.57 -9.81 -0.19
CA MET A 20 5.37 -9.14 -0.69
C MET A 20 5.63 -8.40 -2.01
N THR A 21 4.71 -8.51 -2.96
CA THR A 21 4.68 -7.65 -4.14
C THR A 21 4.25 -6.23 -3.77
N GLY A 22 4.46 -5.26 -4.68
CA GLY A 22 4.00 -3.89 -4.48
C GLY A 22 2.50 -3.80 -4.17
N TYR A 23 1.68 -4.60 -4.84
CA TYR A 23 0.25 -4.72 -4.56
C TYR A 23 -0.05 -5.30 -3.18
N GLN A 24 0.62 -6.38 -2.80
CA GLN A 24 0.44 -7.00 -1.48
C GLN A 24 0.83 -6.05 -0.35
N ASN A 25 1.90 -5.28 -0.52
CA ASN A 25 2.33 -4.28 0.45
C ASN A 25 1.25 -3.21 0.68
N LEU A 26 0.66 -2.67 -0.39
CA LEU A 26 -0.40 -1.66 -0.26
C LEU A 26 -1.68 -2.21 0.39
N VAL A 27 -2.07 -3.43 0.04
CA VAL A 27 -3.22 -4.09 0.66
C VAL A 27 -2.97 -4.31 2.15
N TYR A 28 -1.78 -4.81 2.51
CA TYR A 28 -1.36 -4.99 3.90
C TYR A 28 -1.44 -3.69 4.71
N TRP A 29 -0.91 -2.59 4.19
CA TRP A 29 -1.01 -1.29 4.86
C TRP A 29 -2.44 -0.77 4.95
N GLY A 30 -3.29 -1.05 3.97
CA GLY A 30 -4.72 -0.74 4.04
C GLY A 30 -5.42 -1.47 5.17
N HIS A 31 -5.16 -2.77 5.34
CA HIS A 31 -5.70 -3.55 6.47
C HIS A 31 -5.27 -3.00 7.82
N LEU A 32 -4.04 -2.50 7.95
CA LEU A 32 -3.56 -1.83 9.17
C LEU A 32 -4.26 -0.49 9.45
N GLN A 33 -4.93 0.09 8.45
CA GLN A 33 -5.73 1.32 8.56
C GLN A 33 -7.24 1.02 8.55
N ASP A 34 -7.65 -0.19 8.91
CA ASP A 34 -9.05 -0.64 8.96
C ASP A 34 -9.78 -0.54 7.60
N MET A 35 -9.03 -0.55 6.48
CA MET A 35 -9.59 -0.66 5.14
C MET A 35 -9.70 -2.14 4.75
N ASP A 36 -10.76 -2.52 4.03
CA ASP A 36 -10.92 -3.88 3.55
C ASP A 36 -11.79 -3.96 2.28
N GLY A 37 -12.04 -5.17 1.80
CA GLY A 37 -13.00 -5.44 0.73
C GLY A 37 -12.48 -5.12 -0.68
N SER A 38 -13.42 -4.97 -1.61
CA SER A 38 -13.10 -4.64 -3.02
C SER A 38 -12.53 -3.23 -3.17
N GLU A 39 -13.00 -2.28 -2.36
CA GLU A 39 -12.54 -0.88 -2.42
C GLU A 39 -11.04 -0.76 -2.15
N LEU A 40 -10.52 -1.47 -1.13
CA LEU A 40 -9.08 -1.48 -0.85
C LEU A 40 -8.28 -1.99 -2.06
N LYS A 41 -8.74 -3.09 -2.68
CA LYS A 41 -8.06 -3.70 -3.83
C LYS A 41 -8.05 -2.78 -5.05
N GLU A 42 -9.17 -2.11 -5.31
CA GLU A 42 -9.31 -1.13 -6.39
C GLU A 42 -8.41 0.09 -6.17
N ARG A 43 -8.44 0.66 -4.96
CA ARG A 43 -7.57 1.79 -4.59
C ARG A 43 -6.08 1.45 -4.69
N ALA A 44 -5.68 0.25 -4.24
CA ALA A 44 -4.29 -0.19 -4.35
C ALA A 44 -3.83 -0.30 -5.81
N ARG A 45 -4.66 -0.85 -6.71
CA ARG A 45 -4.35 -0.93 -8.15
C ARG A 45 -4.33 0.45 -8.81
N ALA A 46 -5.28 1.32 -8.46
CA ALA A 46 -5.32 2.69 -8.95
C ALA A 46 -4.07 3.47 -8.57
N LEU A 47 -3.64 3.38 -7.31
CA LEU A 47 -2.42 4.03 -6.81
C LEU A 47 -1.16 3.54 -7.53
N LEU A 48 -1.01 2.22 -7.71
CA LEU A 48 0.12 1.68 -8.48
C LEU A 48 0.13 2.17 -9.92
N LYS A 49 -1.05 2.29 -10.55
CA LYS A 49 -1.17 2.84 -11.90
C LYS A 49 -0.77 4.31 -11.95
N GLU A 50 -1.24 5.12 -10.99
CA GLU A 50 -0.93 6.55 -10.88
C GLU A 50 0.57 6.79 -10.69
N LEU A 51 1.23 5.94 -9.91
CA LEU A 51 2.68 5.97 -9.67
C LEU A 51 3.51 5.35 -10.81
N GLY A 52 2.89 4.88 -11.89
CA GLY A 52 3.60 4.22 -13.00
C GLY A 52 4.14 2.82 -12.66
N LEU A 53 3.74 2.25 -11.52
CA LEU A 53 4.15 0.94 -11.01
C LEU A 53 3.18 -0.20 -11.39
N GLY A 54 2.15 0.08 -12.19
CA GLY A 54 1.10 -0.88 -12.54
C GLY A 54 1.63 -2.19 -13.15
N GLU A 55 2.59 -2.12 -14.07
CA GLU A 55 3.20 -3.32 -14.70
C GLU A 55 4.13 -4.10 -13.77
N ALA A 56 4.59 -3.46 -12.70
CA ALA A 56 5.44 -4.05 -11.67
C ALA A 56 4.66 -4.44 -10.41
N ALA A 57 3.34 -4.23 -10.38
CA ALA A 57 2.49 -4.43 -9.21
C ALA A 57 2.65 -5.81 -8.57
N ASP A 58 2.82 -6.84 -9.39
CA ASP A 58 2.91 -8.25 -8.98
C ASP A 58 4.36 -8.79 -9.00
N ARG A 59 5.36 -7.92 -9.14
CA ARG A 59 6.77 -8.27 -9.02
C ARG A 59 7.20 -8.24 -7.55
N LYS A 60 8.12 -9.13 -7.17
CA LYS A 60 8.79 -9.15 -5.86
C LYS A 60 10.05 -8.30 -5.89
#